data_AF-A0A1M6GAT6-F1
#
_entry.id   AF-A0A1M6GAT6-F1
#
_cell.length_a   1.000
_cell.length_b   1.000
_cell.length_c   1.000
_cell.angle_alpha   90.00
_cell.angle_beta   90.00
_cell.angle_gamma   90.00
#
_symmetry.space_group_name_H-M   'P 1'
#
loop_
_entity.id
_entity.type
_entity.pdbx_description
1 polymer ?
#
loop_
_entity_poly.entity_id
_entity_poly.type
_entity_poly.pdbx_seq_one_letter_code
_entity_poly.pdbx_strand_id
1 'polypeptide(L)'
;MSFSASVLRVMIASPSDIPDARDAVEAAINDWNNANAKSKQVVLLPWRWETSSVPVLGDHPQSLINAQGVDESDIVFALFGSRLGSPTPDAVSGTVEEVERAVDSSKPVHLYFSTAALPNDVDTRQLDGLREFRAEISQRGLLGEFATTAQLGHEVWKAIEYDIAQLDLGVPVLQSGTRGVRFSAQPQQEREVKSYDNKGKPRYSNRHWIEVTNSGDKDATDVVFESVGDDSSMMLAGADTPTVIHAGQTRRINVFHHMGGGDPDILRIRWTENGEPNVQDFHVG
;
A
#
# COMPACT_ATOMS: atom_id res chain seq x y z
N MET A 1 0.08 -16.87 3.77
CA MET A 1 -0.59 -16.31 2.58
C MET A 1 -0.83 -14.84 2.83
N SER A 2 -0.48 -13.97 1.88
CA SER A 2 -0.76 -12.53 1.95
C SER A 2 -2.26 -12.24 1.79
N PHE A 3 -2.72 -11.09 2.26
CA PHE A 3 -4.10 -10.60 2.13
C PHE A 3 -4.09 -9.08 1.93
N SER A 4 -5.10 -8.56 1.23
CA SER A 4 -5.37 -7.12 1.15
C SER A 4 -6.02 -6.64 2.43
N ALA A 5 -5.64 -5.48 2.95
CA ALA A 5 -6.25 -4.87 4.13
C ALA A 5 -6.29 -3.34 4.03
N SER A 6 -7.31 -2.74 4.64
CA SER A 6 -7.33 -1.30 4.96
C SER A 6 -6.44 -1.08 6.19
N VAL A 7 -5.49 -0.16 6.10
CA VAL A 7 -4.60 0.15 7.22
C VAL A 7 -5.08 1.42 7.89
N LEU A 8 -5.37 1.35 9.19
CA LEU A 8 -5.74 2.50 10.00
C LEU A 8 -4.61 2.83 10.96
N ARG A 9 -4.20 4.09 11.00
CA ARG A 9 -3.18 4.54 11.93
C ARG A 9 -3.83 4.98 13.24
N VAL A 10 -3.33 4.44 14.34
CA VAL A 10 -3.87 4.66 15.69
C VAL A 10 -2.84 5.43 16.50
N MET A 11 -3.11 6.71 16.77
CA MET A 11 -2.24 7.53 17.62
C MET A 11 -2.49 7.21 19.09
N ILE A 12 -1.41 7.01 19.84
CA ILE A 12 -1.43 6.82 21.29
C ILE A 12 -0.78 8.05 21.93
N ALA A 13 -1.61 8.93 22.47
CA ALA A 13 -1.23 10.16 23.14
C ALA A 13 -1.21 9.95 24.65
N SER A 14 -0.12 10.32 25.33
CA SER A 14 -0.13 10.38 26.80
C SER A 14 0.99 11.27 27.34
N PRO A 15 0.82 11.81 28.55
CA PRO A 15 1.93 12.33 29.32
C PRO A 15 2.94 11.21 29.68
N SER A 16 4.13 11.62 30.11
CA SER A 16 5.28 10.71 30.30
C SER A 16 5.23 9.82 31.54
N ASP A 17 4.24 9.98 32.43
CA ASP A 17 4.15 9.28 33.73
C ASP A 17 3.47 7.91 33.66
N ILE A 18 2.95 7.50 32.50
CA ILE A 18 2.25 6.22 32.32
C ILE A 18 2.79 5.40 31.13
N PRO A 19 4.10 5.06 31.10
CA PRO A 19 4.68 4.23 30.04
C PRO A 19 3.97 2.88 29.92
N ASP A 20 3.69 2.20 31.03
CA ASP A 20 3.05 0.88 31.04
C ASP A 20 1.64 0.89 30.42
N ALA A 21 0.91 2.00 30.57
CA ALA A 21 -0.41 2.14 29.97
C ALA A 21 -0.32 2.24 28.44
N ARG A 22 0.64 3.02 27.93
CA ARG A 22 0.88 3.10 26.48
C ARG A 22 1.31 1.77 25.89
N ASP A 23 2.21 1.08 26.57
CA ASP A 23 2.68 -0.24 26.16
C ASP A 23 1.51 -1.24 26.14
N ALA A 24 0.57 -1.13 27.08
CA ALA A 24 -0.65 -1.94 27.10
C ALA A 24 -1.60 -1.63 25.93
N VAL A 25 -1.76 -0.36 25.53
CA VAL A 25 -2.55 0.00 24.33
C VAL A 25 -1.92 -0.56 23.07
N GLU A 26 -0.60 -0.39 22.91
CA GLU A 26 0.14 -0.93 21.77
C GLU A 26 0.06 -2.46 21.71
N ALA A 27 0.21 -3.15 22.85
CA ALA A 27 0.04 -4.60 22.94
C ALA A 27 -1.39 -5.02 22.56
N ALA A 28 -2.41 -4.32 23.06
CA ALA A 28 -3.81 -4.61 22.74
C ALA A 28 -4.11 -4.43 21.24
N ILE A 29 -3.55 -3.40 20.60
CA ILE A 29 -3.65 -3.18 19.15
C ILE A 29 -2.99 -4.35 18.38
N ASN A 30 -1.80 -4.77 18.81
CA ASN A 30 -1.09 -5.88 18.17
C ASN A 30 -1.81 -7.22 18.35
N ASP A 31 -2.35 -7.49 19.54
CA ASP A 31 -3.17 -8.67 19.81
C ASP A 31 -4.46 -8.66 18.98
N TRP A 32 -5.06 -7.47 18.82
CA TRP A 32 -6.22 -7.29 17.95
C TRP A 32 -5.89 -7.61 16.50
N ASN A 33 -4.76 -7.12 15.99
CA ASN A 33 -4.29 -7.44 14.64
C ASN A 33 -4.07 -8.95 14.47
N ASN A 34 -3.42 -9.61 15.44
CA ASN A 34 -3.17 -11.05 15.39
C ASN A 34 -4.45 -11.87 15.30
N ALA A 35 -5.51 -11.46 16.01
CA ALA A 35 -6.78 -12.18 16.03
C ALA A 35 -7.68 -11.84 14.82
N ASN A 36 -7.66 -10.58 14.36
CA ASN A 36 -8.71 -10.06 13.48
C ASN A 36 -8.23 -9.61 12.10
N ALA A 37 -6.93 -9.32 11.92
CA ALA A 37 -6.51 -8.58 10.73
C ALA A 37 -6.86 -9.28 9.42
N LYS A 38 -6.68 -10.61 9.39
CA LYS A 38 -6.99 -11.41 8.20
C LYS A 38 -8.49 -11.55 7.96
N SER A 39 -9.29 -11.78 9.00
CA SER A 39 -10.73 -12.02 8.86
C SER A 39 -11.49 -10.73 8.56
N LYS A 40 -11.05 -9.61 9.13
CA LYS A 40 -11.64 -8.29 8.93
C LYS A 40 -11.02 -7.49 7.80
N GLN A 41 -9.88 -7.93 7.28
CA GLN A 41 -9.09 -7.20 6.29
C GLN A 41 -8.77 -5.77 6.74
N VAL A 42 -8.47 -5.60 8.03
CA VAL A 42 -8.09 -4.32 8.64
C VAL A 42 -6.80 -4.52 9.41
N VAL A 43 -5.86 -3.59 9.30
CA VAL A 43 -4.64 -3.58 10.11
C VAL A 43 -4.55 -2.25 10.83
N LEU A 44 -4.32 -2.30 12.12
CA LEU A 44 -4.12 -1.12 12.95
C LEU A 44 -2.62 -0.87 13.12
N LEU A 45 -2.16 0.32 12.77
CA LEU A 45 -0.77 0.72 12.90
C LEU A 45 -0.62 1.65 14.12
N PRO A 46 -0.12 1.15 15.27
CA PRO A 46 0.08 2.01 16.43
C PRO A 46 1.14 3.07 16.12
N TRP A 47 0.90 4.30 16.56
CA TRP A 47 1.82 5.41 16.43
C TRP A 47 2.04 6.10 17.76
N ARG A 48 3.32 6.25 18.13
CA ARG A 48 3.79 6.91 19.36
C ARG A 48 4.91 7.86 19.03
N TRP A 49 4.93 9.03 19.64
CA TRP A 49 5.95 10.03 19.32
C TRP A 49 7.38 9.52 19.61
N GLU A 50 7.60 8.72 20.67
CA GLU A 50 8.94 8.25 21.05
C GLU A 50 9.60 7.34 20.01
N THR A 51 8.80 6.53 19.33
CA THR A 51 9.31 5.47 18.44
C THR A 51 9.04 5.76 16.97
N SER A 52 8.04 6.59 16.68
CA SER A 52 7.48 6.75 15.36
C SER A 52 7.57 8.17 14.81
N SER A 53 8.00 9.15 15.62
CA SER A 53 8.31 10.49 15.11
C SER A 53 9.72 10.52 14.50
N VAL A 54 9.87 11.27 13.42
CA VAL A 54 11.15 11.54 12.77
C VAL A 54 11.68 12.87 13.29
N PRO A 55 12.94 12.93 13.79
CA PRO A 55 13.56 14.19 14.17
C PRO A 55 13.72 15.12 12.96
N VAL A 56 13.03 16.24 12.99
CA VAL A 56 13.07 17.28 11.97
C VAL A 56 13.25 18.63 12.66
N LEU A 57 13.97 19.56 12.01
CA LEU A 57 14.15 20.93 12.48
C LEU A 57 13.33 21.89 11.61
N GLY A 58 12.96 23.05 12.17
CA GLY A 58 12.32 24.14 11.42
C GLY A 58 10.97 24.60 11.95
N ASP A 59 10.45 23.98 13.01
CA ASP A 59 9.22 24.40 13.67
C ASP A 59 9.22 24.03 15.18
N HIS A 60 8.18 24.42 15.91
CA HIS A 60 7.98 24.06 17.31
C HIS A 60 7.81 22.53 17.47
N PRO A 61 8.42 21.88 18.48
CA PRO A 61 8.40 20.42 18.62
C PRO A 61 6.99 19.80 18.62
N GLN A 62 6.04 20.41 19.33
CA GLN A 62 4.66 19.91 19.37
C GLN A 62 3.98 20.00 17.99
N SER A 63 4.23 21.06 17.23
CA SER A 63 3.66 21.24 15.90
C SER A 63 4.13 20.14 14.94
N LEU A 64 5.41 19.76 15.03
CA LEU A 64 5.99 18.64 14.28
C LEU A 64 5.41 17.28 14.69
N ILE A 65 5.19 17.06 15.99
CA ILE A 65 4.55 15.84 16.51
C ILE A 65 3.12 15.74 16.01
N ASN A 66 2.35 16.83 16.08
CA ASN A 66 0.96 16.85 15.62
C ASN A 66 0.85 16.58 14.11
N ALA A 67 1.71 17.21 13.31
CA ALA A 67 1.75 17.00 11.86
C ALA A 67 2.11 15.55 11.49
N GLN A 68 3.06 14.95 12.21
CA GLN A 68 3.45 13.57 11.94
C GLN A 68 2.48 12.54 12.52
N GLY A 69 1.80 12.86 13.63
CA GLY A 69 0.98 11.94 14.41
C GLY A 69 -0.51 12.16 14.23
N VAL A 70 -1.03 13.22 14.85
CA VAL A 70 -2.47 13.52 14.92
C VAL A 70 -3.06 13.65 13.53
N ASP A 71 -2.45 14.47 12.68
CA ASP A 71 -3.00 14.81 11.36
C ASP A 71 -3.09 13.58 10.44
N GLU A 72 -2.14 12.65 10.59
CA GLU A 72 -2.03 11.42 9.79
C GLU A 72 -2.71 10.20 10.43
N SER A 73 -3.29 10.35 11.62
CA SER A 73 -4.01 9.27 12.32
C SER A 73 -5.47 9.17 11.89
N ASP A 74 -6.04 7.96 11.98
CA ASP A 74 -7.47 7.69 11.79
C ASP A 74 -8.20 7.61 13.13
N ILE A 75 -7.54 7.13 14.18
CA ILE A 75 -8.09 6.95 15.54
C ILE A 75 -7.08 7.49 16.55
N VAL A 76 -7.56 8.15 17.61
CA VAL A 76 -6.73 8.65 18.71
C VAL A 76 -7.14 8.06 20.04
N PHE A 77 -6.19 7.45 20.75
CA PHE A 77 -6.32 7.10 22.16
C PHE A 77 -5.50 8.08 22.99
N ALA A 78 -6.14 8.85 23.87
CA ALA A 78 -5.44 9.70 24.82
C ALA A 78 -5.56 9.15 26.24
N LEU A 79 -4.42 8.94 26.89
CA LEU A 79 -4.32 8.34 28.21
C LEU A 79 -3.80 9.38 29.20
N PHE A 80 -4.42 9.46 30.37
CA PHE A 80 -3.98 10.32 31.46
C PHE A 80 -3.75 9.53 32.74
N GLY A 81 -2.58 9.74 33.34
CA GLY A 81 -2.20 9.15 34.62
C GLY A 81 -2.49 10.10 35.76
N SER A 82 -1.42 10.61 36.35
CA SER A 82 -1.43 11.61 37.43
C SER A 82 -1.10 13.02 36.93
N ARG A 83 -0.68 13.15 35.67
CA ARG A 83 -0.26 14.41 35.05
C ARG A 83 -1.18 14.82 33.91
N LEU A 84 -1.32 16.12 33.71
CA LEU A 84 -1.98 16.70 32.53
C LEU A 84 -1.00 16.80 31.34
N GLY A 85 0.28 17.02 31.65
CA GLY A 85 1.33 17.24 30.66
C GLY A 85 1.93 18.64 30.74
N SER A 86 2.85 18.93 29.81
CA SER A 86 3.50 20.24 29.72
C SER A 86 2.73 21.16 28.78
N PRO A 87 2.58 22.46 29.13
CA PRO A 87 1.88 23.42 28.29
C PRO A 87 2.62 23.63 26.96
N THR A 88 1.86 23.96 25.95
CA THR A 88 2.34 24.31 24.61
C THR A 88 2.01 25.78 24.34
N PRO A 89 2.48 26.37 23.22
CA PRO A 89 2.13 27.74 22.86
C PRO A 89 0.61 27.98 22.80
N ASP A 90 -0.15 26.94 22.41
CA ASP A 90 -1.56 27.06 22.07
C ASP A 90 -2.51 26.30 23.03
N ALA A 91 -1.98 25.48 23.95
CA ALA A 91 -2.80 24.66 24.85
C ALA A 91 -2.22 24.46 26.26
N VAL A 92 -3.10 24.08 27.19
CA VAL A 92 -2.74 23.76 28.59
C VAL A 92 -1.85 22.53 28.71
N SER A 93 -1.90 21.61 27.76
CA SER A 93 -0.88 20.58 27.57
C SER A 93 -0.82 20.06 26.14
N GLY A 94 0.32 19.48 25.76
CA GLY A 94 0.49 18.86 24.43
C GLY A 94 -0.53 17.74 24.15
N THR A 95 -0.82 16.87 25.12
CA THR A 95 -1.86 15.85 24.96
C THR A 95 -3.26 16.43 24.80
N VAL A 96 -3.56 17.56 25.46
CA VAL A 96 -4.83 18.27 25.26
C VAL A 96 -4.90 18.88 23.86
N GLU A 97 -3.81 19.48 23.38
CA GLU A 97 -3.72 20.00 22.00
C GLU A 97 -3.99 18.90 20.96
N GLU A 98 -3.40 17.71 21.16
CA GLU A 98 -3.59 16.54 20.30
C GLU A 98 -5.07 16.09 20.28
N VAL A 99 -5.72 16.07 21.45
CA VAL A 99 -7.14 15.70 21.59
C VAL A 99 -8.05 16.70 20.88
N GLU A 100 -7.90 17.99 21.15
CA GLU A 100 -8.76 19.02 20.53
C GLU A 100 -8.61 19.01 19.01
N ARG A 101 -7.38 18.90 18.51
CA ARG A 101 -7.10 18.84 17.07
C ARG A 101 -7.73 17.62 16.39
N ALA A 102 -7.73 16.47 17.05
CA ALA A 102 -8.37 15.26 16.55
C ALA A 102 -9.90 15.39 16.53
N VAL A 103 -10.49 15.98 17.58
CA VAL A 103 -11.93 16.27 17.66
C VAL A 103 -12.35 17.24 16.55
N ASP A 104 -11.59 18.32 16.35
CA ASP A 104 -11.84 19.31 15.29
C ASP A 104 -11.76 18.68 13.88
N SER A 105 -10.94 17.65 13.73
CA SER A 105 -10.81 16.86 12.51
C SER A 105 -11.87 15.74 12.38
N SER A 106 -12.85 15.69 13.29
CA SER A 106 -13.91 14.66 13.33
C SER A 106 -13.39 13.22 13.40
N LYS A 107 -12.21 13.02 14.00
CA LYS A 107 -11.63 11.68 14.20
C LYS A 107 -12.21 11.04 15.47
N PRO A 108 -12.39 9.72 15.53
CA PRO A 108 -12.67 9.02 16.78
C PRO A 108 -11.57 9.30 17.82
N VAL A 109 -11.97 9.83 18.97
CA VAL A 109 -11.08 10.11 20.10
C VAL A 109 -11.57 9.38 21.35
N HIS A 110 -10.72 8.53 21.92
CA HIS A 110 -11.01 7.78 23.13
C HIS A 110 -10.12 8.25 24.27
N LEU A 111 -10.75 8.81 25.31
CA LEU A 111 -10.07 9.36 26.47
C LEU A 111 -10.14 8.40 27.64
N TYR A 112 -9.00 8.05 28.23
CA TYR A 112 -8.91 7.15 29.38
C TYR A 112 -8.13 7.77 30.53
N PHE A 113 -8.73 7.74 31.72
CA PHE A 113 -8.10 8.24 32.94
C PHE A 113 -7.76 7.10 33.89
N SER A 114 -6.53 7.10 34.39
CA SER A 114 -6.09 6.11 35.38
C SER A 114 -6.76 6.36 36.72
N THR A 115 -7.27 5.29 37.34
CA THR A 115 -7.77 5.26 38.71
C THR A 115 -6.84 4.46 39.64
N ALA A 116 -5.62 4.16 39.18
CA ALA A 116 -4.63 3.47 39.99
C ALA A 116 -4.21 4.33 41.20
N ALA A 117 -3.68 3.67 42.24
CA ALA A 117 -3.17 4.37 43.40
C ALA A 117 -2.04 5.33 42.99
N LEU A 118 -2.15 6.59 43.41
CA LEU A 118 -1.16 7.62 43.12
C LEU A 118 0.08 7.45 44.01
N PRO A 119 1.28 7.74 43.49
CA PRO A 119 2.49 7.73 44.30
C PRO A 119 2.46 8.87 45.33
N ASN A 120 3.18 8.70 46.44
CA ASN A 120 3.18 9.66 47.55
C ASN A 120 3.79 11.03 47.16
N ASP A 121 4.67 11.06 46.16
CA ASP A 121 5.35 12.24 45.64
C ASP A 121 4.68 12.81 44.38
N VAL A 122 3.39 12.50 44.18
CA VAL A 122 2.61 13.03 43.06
C VAL A 122 2.64 14.57 43.01
N ASP A 123 2.82 15.11 41.81
CA ASP A 123 2.75 16.54 41.55
C ASP A 123 1.29 17.02 41.63
N THR A 124 0.92 17.58 42.78
CA THR A 124 -0.46 17.98 43.07
C THR A 124 -0.98 19.06 42.11
N ARG A 125 -0.11 19.93 41.59
CA ARG A 125 -0.52 20.97 40.63
C ARG A 125 -0.92 20.36 39.29
N GLN A 126 -0.14 19.40 38.82
CA GLN A 126 -0.44 18.64 37.61
C GLN A 126 -1.71 17.79 37.78
N LEU A 127 -1.90 17.21 38.97
CA LEU A 127 -3.10 16.44 39.30
C LEU A 127 -4.35 17.31 39.35
N ASP A 128 -4.27 18.51 39.93
CA ASP A 128 -5.40 19.44 39.99
C ASP A 128 -5.77 19.95 38.58
N GLY A 129 -4.79 20.31 37.76
CA GLY A 129 -5.04 20.65 36.34
C GLY A 129 -5.67 19.48 35.56
N LEU A 130 -5.26 18.24 35.84
CA LEU A 130 -5.87 17.05 35.23
C LEU A 130 -7.34 16.87 35.67
N ARG A 131 -7.65 17.14 36.93
CA ARG A 131 -9.02 17.09 37.45
C ARG A 131 -9.91 18.16 36.82
N GLU A 132 -9.39 19.37 36.65
CA GLU A 132 -10.09 20.47 35.98
C GLU A 132 -10.40 20.10 34.52
N PHE A 133 -9.39 19.65 33.78
CA PHE A 133 -9.56 19.18 32.40
C PHE A 133 -10.58 18.05 32.30
N ARG A 134 -10.49 17.05 33.19
CA ARG A 134 -11.44 15.93 33.24
C ARG A 134 -12.88 16.42 33.47
N ALA A 135 -13.07 17.37 34.38
CA ALA A 135 -14.39 17.94 34.67
C ALA A 135 -14.96 18.68 33.45
N GLU A 136 -14.13 19.46 32.75
CA GLU A 136 -14.52 20.16 31.53
C GLU A 136 -14.91 19.18 30.41
N ILE A 137 -14.02 18.25 30.06
CA ILE A 137 -14.22 17.37 28.91
C ILE A 137 -15.34 16.34 29.14
N SER A 138 -15.65 16.01 30.39
CA SER A 138 -16.80 15.16 30.74
C SER A 138 -18.16 15.77 30.34
N GLN A 139 -18.23 17.09 30.13
CA GLN A 139 -19.43 17.74 29.61
C GLN A 139 -19.58 17.60 28.09
N ARG A 140 -18.49 17.25 27.40
CA ARG A 140 -18.41 17.19 25.93
C ARG A 140 -18.43 15.75 25.40
N GLY A 141 -18.21 14.74 26.24
CA GLY A 141 -18.14 13.35 25.78
C GLY A 141 -18.09 12.31 26.90
N LEU A 142 -18.08 11.04 26.47
CA LEU A 142 -17.91 9.90 27.37
C LEU A 142 -16.41 9.67 27.63
N LEU A 143 -16.07 9.46 28.91
CA LEU A 143 -14.70 9.22 29.35
C LEU A 143 -14.58 7.79 29.86
N GLY A 144 -13.48 7.13 29.52
CA GLY A 144 -13.11 5.84 30.05
C GLY A 144 -12.25 5.95 31.30
N GLU A 145 -12.26 4.90 32.11
CA GLU A 145 -11.40 4.76 33.28
C GLU A 145 -10.73 3.39 33.27
N PHE A 146 -9.52 3.32 33.84
CA PHE A 146 -8.82 2.05 34.03
C PHE A 146 -8.00 2.06 35.32
N ALA A 147 -8.05 0.95 36.06
CA ALA A 147 -7.22 0.73 37.24
C ALA A 147 -5.96 -0.10 36.91
N THR A 148 -6.00 -0.89 35.83
CA THR A 148 -4.95 -1.82 35.44
C THR A 148 -4.74 -1.83 33.93
N THR A 149 -3.56 -2.24 33.48
CA THR A 149 -3.24 -2.41 32.06
C THR A 149 -4.11 -3.45 31.37
N ALA A 150 -4.50 -4.53 32.07
CA ALA A 150 -5.42 -5.54 31.54
C ALA A 150 -6.82 -4.98 31.27
N GLN A 151 -7.34 -4.15 32.19
CA GLN A 151 -8.61 -3.45 31.98
C GLN A 151 -8.51 -2.48 30.81
N LEU A 152 -7.41 -1.70 30.72
CA LEU A 152 -7.18 -0.78 29.61
C LEU A 152 -7.15 -1.52 28.27
N GLY A 153 -6.48 -2.67 28.18
CA GLY A 153 -6.46 -3.48 26.96
C GLY A 153 -7.85 -3.94 26.52
N HIS A 154 -8.73 -4.32 27.46
CA HIS A 154 -10.12 -4.66 27.15
C HIS A 154 -10.90 -3.45 26.61
N GLU A 155 -10.71 -2.29 27.21
CA GLU A 155 -11.36 -1.05 26.81
C GLU A 155 -10.90 -0.60 25.41
N VAL A 156 -9.61 -0.69 25.12
CA VAL A 156 -9.03 -0.43 23.78
C VAL A 156 -9.63 -1.36 22.74
N TRP A 157 -9.71 -2.66 23.03
CA TRP A 157 -10.30 -3.64 22.12
C TRP A 157 -11.76 -3.28 21.78
N LYS A 158 -12.54 -2.93 22.81
CA LYS A 158 -13.94 -2.53 22.65
C LYS A 158 -14.08 -1.27 21.79
N ALA A 159 -13.24 -0.26 22.03
CA ALA A 159 -13.22 0.98 21.26
C ALA A 159 -12.87 0.75 19.78
N ILE A 160 -11.83 -0.04 19.51
CA ILE A 160 -11.42 -0.42 18.15
C ILE A 160 -12.56 -1.13 17.40
N GLU A 161 -13.22 -2.09 18.05
CA GLU A 161 -14.34 -2.81 17.44
C GLU A 161 -15.50 -1.87 17.09
N TYR A 162 -15.75 -0.88 17.95
CA TYR A 162 -16.75 0.14 17.69
C TYR A 162 -16.38 1.02 16.49
N ASP A 163 -15.15 1.54 16.46
CA ASP A 163 -14.70 2.45 15.40
C ASP A 163 -14.70 1.77 14.03
N ILE A 164 -14.17 0.55 13.94
CA ILE A 164 -14.14 -0.22 12.68
C ILE A 164 -15.54 -0.45 12.14
N ALA A 165 -16.53 -0.67 13.02
CA ALA A 165 -17.92 -0.83 12.61
C ALA A 165 -18.54 0.49 12.09
N GLN A 166 -18.04 1.65 12.51
CA GLN A 166 -18.54 2.97 12.07
C GLN A 166 -17.83 3.52 10.84
N LEU A 167 -16.56 3.16 10.61
CA LEU A 167 -15.71 3.75 9.56
C LEU A 167 -16.03 3.29 8.13
N ASP A 168 -16.96 2.35 7.93
CA ASP A 168 -17.42 1.82 6.62
C ASP A 168 -16.29 1.65 5.57
N LEU A 169 -15.25 0.89 5.96
CA LEU A 169 -13.96 0.83 5.25
C LEU A 169 -14.02 0.13 3.87
N GLY A 170 -15.18 -0.33 3.44
CA GLY A 170 -15.37 -1.10 2.20
C GLY A 170 -14.56 -2.40 2.15
N VAL A 171 -14.46 -2.99 0.95
CA VAL A 171 -13.61 -4.18 0.71
C VAL A 171 -12.27 -3.71 0.16
N PRO A 172 -11.14 -3.97 0.84
CA PRO A 172 -9.84 -3.56 0.36
C PRO A 172 -9.44 -4.35 -0.88
N VAL A 173 -9.23 -3.63 -1.99
CA VAL A 173 -8.75 -4.19 -3.25
C VAL A 173 -7.28 -3.87 -3.39
N LEU A 174 -6.44 -4.88 -3.63
CA LEU A 174 -5.06 -4.66 -4.03
C LEU A 174 -5.07 -3.93 -5.36
N GLN A 175 -4.72 -2.65 -5.35
CA GLN A 175 -4.44 -1.90 -6.57
C GLN A 175 -3.15 -2.45 -7.17
N SER A 176 -3.30 -3.44 -8.05
CA SER A 176 -2.24 -3.78 -8.99
C SER A 176 -2.08 -2.54 -9.85
N GLY A 177 -0.99 -1.79 -9.69
CA GLY A 177 -0.72 -0.63 -10.54
C GLY A 177 -0.92 -1.04 -12.01
N THR A 178 -1.72 -0.26 -12.75
CA THR A 178 -2.05 -0.57 -14.14
C THR A 178 -0.76 -0.78 -14.93
N ARG A 179 -0.56 -1.97 -15.48
CA ARG A 179 0.66 -2.32 -16.22
C ARG A 179 0.59 -1.91 -17.69
N GLY A 180 -0.60 -1.57 -18.17
CA GLY A 180 -0.87 -1.25 -19.57
C GLY A 180 -0.64 -2.45 -20.47
N VAL A 181 -0.44 -2.23 -21.75
CA VAL A 181 0.03 -3.26 -22.68
C VAL A 181 1.53 -3.48 -22.48
N ARG A 182 1.98 -4.74 -22.40
CA ARG A 182 3.41 -5.06 -22.31
C ARG A 182 3.77 -6.23 -23.20
N PHE A 183 4.31 -5.92 -24.38
CA PHE A 183 4.78 -6.94 -25.30
C PHE A 183 6.17 -7.50 -24.93
N SER A 184 6.32 -8.79 -25.15
CA SER A 184 7.62 -9.46 -25.28
C SER A 184 7.62 -10.27 -26.57
N ALA A 185 8.72 -10.24 -27.31
CA ALA A 185 8.91 -11.02 -28.53
C ALA A 185 10.05 -12.02 -28.33
N GLN A 186 9.79 -13.31 -28.55
CA GLN A 186 10.79 -14.37 -28.40
C GLN A 186 10.92 -15.16 -29.71
N PRO A 187 12.10 -15.16 -30.35
CA PRO A 187 12.33 -15.97 -31.54
C PRO A 187 12.39 -17.46 -31.18
N GLN A 188 11.83 -18.28 -32.06
CA GLN A 188 11.75 -19.73 -31.95
C GLN A 188 12.10 -20.36 -33.30
N GLN A 189 12.68 -21.56 -33.25
CA GLN A 189 12.97 -22.34 -34.44
C GLN A 189 12.68 -23.82 -34.19
N GLU A 190 12.18 -24.49 -35.21
CA GLU A 190 11.97 -25.94 -35.20
C GLU A 190 12.46 -26.55 -36.51
N ARG A 191 13.14 -27.69 -36.40
CA ARG A 191 13.65 -28.44 -37.55
C ARG A 191 12.70 -29.57 -37.89
N GLU A 192 12.12 -29.53 -39.08
CA GLU A 192 11.19 -30.53 -39.60
C GLU A 192 11.78 -31.32 -40.77
N VAL A 193 11.32 -32.56 -40.96
CA VAL A 193 11.65 -33.37 -42.14
C VAL A 193 10.71 -32.95 -43.26
N LYS A 194 11.23 -32.20 -44.23
CA LYS A 194 10.46 -31.68 -45.37
C LYS A 194 10.18 -32.74 -46.42
N SER A 195 11.14 -33.62 -46.69
CA SER A 195 10.98 -34.71 -47.65
C SER A 195 12.03 -35.80 -47.47
N TYR A 196 11.91 -36.90 -48.20
CA TYR A 196 12.98 -37.87 -48.39
C TYR A 196 13.50 -37.76 -49.83
N ASP A 197 14.79 -37.97 -50.06
CA ASP A 197 15.33 -38.08 -51.41
C ASP A 197 15.03 -39.46 -52.04
N ASN A 198 15.35 -39.62 -53.33
CA ASN A 198 15.14 -40.88 -54.06
C ASN A 198 15.96 -42.07 -53.50
N LYS A 199 16.79 -41.85 -52.47
CA LYS A 199 17.59 -42.85 -51.75
C LYS A 199 17.14 -42.99 -50.28
N GLY A 200 16.00 -42.40 -49.90
CA GLY A 200 15.44 -42.48 -48.55
C GLY A 200 16.12 -41.60 -47.50
N LYS A 201 17.00 -40.67 -47.90
CA LYS A 201 17.66 -39.74 -46.96
C LYS A 201 16.73 -38.56 -46.64
N PRO A 202 16.50 -38.23 -45.36
CA PRO A 202 15.66 -37.08 -44.99
C PRO A 202 16.32 -35.76 -45.39
N ARG A 203 15.54 -34.90 -46.05
CA ARG A 203 15.82 -33.48 -46.25
C ARG A 203 15.08 -32.68 -45.20
N TYR A 204 15.81 -31.86 -44.48
CA TYR A 204 15.27 -31.04 -43.41
C TYR A 204 14.97 -29.63 -43.88
N SER A 205 14.03 -28.98 -43.22
CA SER A 205 13.77 -27.55 -43.31
C SER A 205 13.71 -26.99 -41.90
N ASN A 206 14.13 -25.74 -41.73
CA ASN A 206 13.93 -25.02 -40.48
C ASN A 206 12.72 -24.11 -40.66
N ARG A 207 11.82 -24.13 -39.68
CA ARG A 207 10.72 -23.19 -39.53
C ARG A 207 11.07 -22.22 -38.41
N HIS A 208 10.94 -20.93 -38.68
CA HIS A 208 11.18 -19.88 -37.71
C HIS A 208 9.87 -19.16 -37.39
N TRP A 209 9.67 -18.77 -36.14
CA TRP A 209 8.57 -17.91 -35.74
C TRP A 209 8.96 -17.07 -34.53
N ILE A 210 8.24 -15.98 -34.29
CA ILE A 210 8.37 -15.17 -33.10
C ILE A 210 7.10 -15.33 -32.28
N GLU A 211 7.25 -15.66 -31.00
CA GLU A 211 6.17 -15.64 -30.02
C GLU A 211 6.07 -14.25 -29.40
N VAL A 212 5.00 -13.53 -29.74
CA VAL A 212 4.68 -12.22 -29.19
C VAL A 212 3.64 -12.41 -28.08
N THR A 213 4.01 -12.07 -26.85
CA THR A 213 3.15 -12.20 -25.67
C THR A 213 2.82 -10.83 -25.10
N ASN A 214 1.53 -10.54 -24.88
CA ASN A 214 1.11 -9.41 -24.09
C ASN A 214 1.03 -9.83 -22.60
N SER A 215 2.04 -9.47 -21.82
CA SER A 215 2.12 -9.73 -20.36
C SER A 215 1.47 -8.63 -19.50
N GLY A 216 0.84 -7.65 -20.17
CA GLY A 216 0.14 -6.54 -19.57
C GLY A 216 -1.23 -6.91 -19.01
N ASP A 217 -1.94 -5.91 -18.49
CA ASP A 217 -3.30 -6.02 -17.94
C ASP A 217 -4.36 -5.35 -18.82
N LYS A 218 -3.97 -4.85 -19.99
CA LYS A 218 -4.86 -4.30 -21.02
C LYS A 218 -4.71 -5.00 -22.35
N ASP A 219 -5.80 -5.01 -23.11
CA ASP A 219 -5.82 -5.48 -24.49
C ASP A 219 -5.15 -4.46 -25.40
N ALA A 220 -4.33 -4.96 -26.34
CA ALA A 220 -3.74 -4.15 -27.39
C ALA A 220 -4.59 -4.25 -28.65
N THR A 221 -5.09 -3.13 -29.16
CA THR A 221 -5.86 -3.07 -30.41
C THR A 221 -5.01 -2.53 -31.55
N ASP A 222 -5.46 -2.74 -32.79
CA ASP A 222 -4.77 -2.27 -34.00
C ASP A 222 -3.30 -2.68 -34.05
N VAL A 223 -2.99 -3.89 -33.55
CA VAL A 223 -1.63 -4.40 -33.45
C VAL A 223 -1.12 -4.73 -34.85
N VAL A 224 -0.01 -4.14 -35.24
CA VAL A 224 0.67 -4.34 -36.53
C VAL A 224 2.13 -4.70 -36.29
N PHE A 225 2.67 -5.58 -37.14
CA PHE A 225 4.04 -6.08 -37.05
C PHE A 225 4.83 -5.66 -38.28
N GLU A 226 6.06 -5.21 -38.10
CA GLU A 226 6.93 -4.79 -39.20
C GLU A 226 8.36 -5.26 -38.96
N SER A 227 9.07 -5.61 -40.02
CA SER A 227 10.52 -5.72 -39.96
C SER A 227 11.14 -4.33 -40.09
N VAL A 228 12.18 -4.03 -39.32
CA VAL A 228 12.90 -2.76 -39.40
C VAL A 228 14.20 -2.94 -40.18
N GLY A 229 14.44 -2.08 -41.17
CA GLY A 229 15.64 -2.09 -42.01
C GLY A 229 15.31 -2.34 -43.48
N ASP A 230 15.94 -1.59 -44.38
CA ASP A 230 15.74 -1.71 -45.83
C ASP A 230 16.46 -2.94 -46.40
N ASP A 231 17.45 -3.47 -45.69
CA ASP A 231 18.23 -4.67 -46.05
C ASP A 231 18.12 -5.76 -44.96
N SER A 232 16.97 -5.83 -44.30
CA SER A 232 16.65 -6.87 -43.30
C SER A 232 16.49 -8.23 -43.98
N SER A 233 17.17 -9.26 -43.45
CA SER A 233 17.02 -10.64 -43.93
C SER A 233 15.65 -11.26 -43.57
N MET A 234 14.97 -10.68 -42.58
CA MET A 234 13.72 -11.15 -41.99
C MET A 234 12.48 -10.68 -42.77
N MET A 235 11.61 -11.63 -43.12
CA MET A 235 10.27 -11.38 -43.65
C MET A 235 9.20 -12.00 -42.75
N LEU A 236 8.18 -11.22 -42.41
CA LEU A 236 7.07 -11.64 -41.54
C LEU A 236 5.87 -12.11 -42.38
N ALA A 237 5.29 -13.25 -42.03
CA ALA A 237 4.12 -13.78 -42.72
C ALA A 237 2.81 -13.23 -42.15
N GLY A 238 1.99 -12.59 -42.99
CA GLY A 238 0.64 -12.13 -42.60
C GLY A 238 0.65 -10.97 -41.58
N ALA A 239 1.69 -10.15 -41.61
CA ALA A 239 1.93 -9.05 -40.68
C ALA A 239 1.13 -7.76 -41.00
N ASP A 240 0.55 -7.67 -42.20
CA ASP A 240 -0.08 -6.44 -42.72
C ASP A 240 -1.53 -6.23 -42.28
N THR A 241 -2.13 -7.19 -41.57
CA THR A 241 -3.52 -7.10 -41.11
C THR A 241 -3.57 -6.74 -39.62
N PRO A 242 -4.12 -5.57 -39.26
CA PRO A 242 -4.29 -5.20 -37.85
C PRO A 242 -5.06 -6.26 -37.08
N THR A 243 -4.59 -6.58 -35.87
CA THR A 243 -5.21 -7.58 -35.00
C THR A 243 -5.31 -7.07 -33.56
N VAL A 244 -6.09 -7.76 -32.74
CA VAL A 244 -6.09 -7.58 -31.29
C VAL A 244 -5.19 -8.65 -30.65
N ILE A 245 -4.45 -8.29 -29.60
CA ILE A 245 -3.78 -9.22 -28.68
C ILE A 245 -4.25 -8.93 -27.25
N HIS A 246 -5.03 -9.87 -26.70
CA HIS A 246 -5.59 -9.72 -25.36
C HIS A 246 -4.53 -9.80 -24.26
N ALA A 247 -4.83 -9.23 -23.10
CA ALA A 247 -4.01 -9.39 -21.91
C ALA A 247 -3.75 -10.88 -21.60
N GLY A 248 -2.48 -11.26 -21.43
CA GLY A 248 -2.05 -12.63 -21.21
C GLY A 248 -1.96 -13.52 -22.46
N GLN A 249 -2.32 -13.02 -23.65
CA GLN A 249 -2.30 -13.81 -24.87
C GLN A 249 -0.91 -13.84 -25.53
N THR A 250 -0.54 -15.01 -26.06
CA THR A 250 0.61 -15.20 -26.97
C THR A 250 0.13 -15.42 -28.40
N ARG A 251 0.74 -14.71 -29.34
CA ARG A 251 0.52 -14.85 -30.79
C ARG A 251 1.81 -15.26 -31.47
N ARG A 252 1.72 -16.19 -32.43
CA ARG A 252 2.84 -16.64 -33.26
C ARG A 252 2.88 -15.91 -34.58
N ILE A 253 4.04 -15.38 -34.94
CA ILE A 253 4.31 -14.73 -36.23
C ILE A 253 5.33 -15.59 -36.95
N ASN A 254 4.97 -16.19 -38.08
CA ASN A 254 5.93 -16.99 -38.85
C ASN A 254 6.94 -16.07 -39.52
N VAL A 255 8.21 -16.48 -39.50
CA VAL A 255 9.34 -15.73 -40.02
C VAL A 255 10.01 -16.53 -41.13
N PHE A 256 10.32 -15.85 -42.22
CA PHE A 256 11.13 -16.38 -43.33
C PHE A 256 12.40 -15.53 -43.47
N HIS A 257 13.55 -16.18 -43.64
CA HIS A 257 14.79 -15.48 -43.94
C HIS A 257 15.14 -15.68 -45.41
N HIS A 258 15.46 -14.59 -46.11
CA HIS A 258 16.03 -14.66 -47.45
C HIS A 258 17.54 -14.45 -47.41
N MET A 259 18.23 -14.88 -48.48
CA MET A 259 19.67 -14.62 -48.59
C MET A 259 19.91 -13.15 -48.96
N GLY A 260 20.88 -12.52 -48.31
CA GLY A 260 21.45 -11.25 -48.74
C GLY A 260 21.27 -10.04 -47.82
N GLY A 261 20.58 -10.15 -46.68
CA GLY A 261 20.41 -9.01 -45.76
C GLY A 261 21.58 -8.81 -44.80
N GLY A 262 22.00 -7.57 -44.59
CA GLY A 262 23.06 -7.17 -43.64
C GLY A 262 22.56 -6.55 -42.33
N ASP A 263 21.29 -6.15 -42.26
CA ASP A 263 20.70 -5.51 -41.09
C ASP A 263 20.32 -6.52 -39.99
N PRO A 264 20.35 -6.13 -38.70
CA PRO A 264 19.90 -6.98 -37.61
C PRO A 264 18.40 -7.25 -37.67
N ASP A 265 17.99 -8.47 -37.31
CA ASP A 265 16.57 -8.84 -37.29
C ASP A 265 15.86 -8.13 -36.12
N ILE A 266 15.10 -7.08 -36.45
CA ILE A 266 14.34 -6.26 -35.51
C ILE A 266 12.86 -6.31 -35.87
N LEU A 267 12.05 -6.76 -34.90
CA LEU A 267 10.59 -6.73 -34.98
C LEU A 267 10.06 -5.45 -34.34
N ARG A 268 9.38 -4.62 -35.13
CA ARG A 268 8.58 -3.49 -34.64
C ARG A 268 7.13 -3.91 -34.42
N ILE A 269 6.61 -3.61 -33.24
CA ILE A 269 5.20 -3.77 -32.88
C ILE A 269 4.60 -2.39 -32.71
N ARG A 270 3.53 -2.09 -33.45
CA ARG A 270 2.69 -0.91 -33.25
C ARG A 270 1.34 -1.35 -32.70
N TRP A 271 0.76 -0.58 -31.79
CA TRP A 271 -0.58 -0.85 -31.26
C TRP A 271 -1.23 0.42 -30.75
N THR A 272 -2.54 0.35 -30.52
CA THR A 272 -3.31 1.39 -29.84
C THR A 272 -3.63 0.92 -28.41
N GLU A 273 -3.42 1.79 -27.43
CA GLU A 273 -3.83 1.59 -26.04
C GLU A 273 -4.62 2.81 -25.57
N ASN A 274 -5.86 2.61 -25.10
CA ASN A 274 -6.78 3.68 -24.68
C ASN A 274 -6.97 4.80 -25.73
N GLY A 275 -6.84 4.49 -27.02
CA GLY A 275 -6.94 5.45 -28.12
C GLY A 275 -5.63 6.18 -28.47
N GLU A 276 -4.54 5.91 -27.76
CA GLU A 276 -3.22 6.47 -28.07
C GLU A 276 -2.33 5.46 -28.83
N PRO A 277 -1.65 5.89 -29.90
CA PRO A 277 -0.75 5.03 -30.66
C PRO A 277 0.58 4.82 -29.91
N ASN A 278 1.05 3.58 -29.89
CA ASN A 278 2.28 3.13 -29.24
C ASN A 278 3.13 2.30 -30.21
N VAL A 279 4.44 2.27 -29.96
CA VAL A 279 5.41 1.52 -30.76
C VAL A 279 6.55 0.99 -29.90
N GLN A 280 7.00 -0.23 -30.19
CA GLN A 280 8.17 -0.82 -29.55
C GLN A 280 8.93 -1.74 -30.51
N ASP A 281 10.26 -1.64 -30.48
CA ASP A 281 11.16 -2.44 -31.30
C ASP A 281 11.82 -3.54 -30.45
N PHE A 282 11.93 -4.75 -31.01
CA PHE A 282 12.49 -5.93 -30.37
C PHE A 282 13.57 -6.53 -31.27
N HIS A 283 14.78 -6.71 -30.73
CA HIS A 283 15.83 -7.49 -31.39
C HIS A 283 15.49 -8.99 -31.28
N VAL A 284 15.36 -9.65 -32.43
CA VAL A 284 14.87 -11.05 -32.54
C VAL A 284 15.81 -11.95 -33.35
N GLY A 285 17.06 -11.51 -33.55
CA GLY A 285 18.15 -12.27 -34.19
C GLY A 285 19.01 -13.08 -33.22
#